data_AF-A0AAV8WQY5-F1
#
_entry.id   AF-A0AAV8WQY5-F1
#
_cell.length_a   1.000
_cell.length_b   1.000
_cell.length_c   1.000
_cell.angle_alpha   90.00
_cell.angle_beta   90.00
_cell.angle_gamma   90.00
#
_symmetry.space_group_name_H-M   'P 1'
#
loop_
_entity.id
_entity.type
_entity.pdbx_description
1 polymer ?
#
loop_
_entity_poly.entity_id
_entity_poly.type
_entity_poly.pdbx_seq_one_letter_code
_entity_poly.pdbx_strand_id
1 'polypeptide(L)'
;MQKICRPTVLTMQEEEILVHTLVKLGKWGYGFDRLQLQRCVQDYVRRMDRPNPFHNGMPGPDWCLMFERRWSTEISRRVAQNLPKNRAAAGSQEVLEDCYNKLKDIIARFDLQNKPQNIFNCDEIGFQQMPAYRKYFVKGVVVILTSW
;
A
#
# COMPACT_ATOMS: atom_id res chain seq x y z
N MET A 1 9.84 -22.01 -27.50
CA MET A 1 10.00 -22.94 -26.35
C MET A 1 8.89 -22.67 -25.35
N GLN A 2 7.96 -23.62 -25.15
CA GLN A 2 6.93 -23.51 -24.13
C GLN A 2 7.60 -23.64 -22.77
N LYS A 3 7.50 -22.60 -21.93
CA LYS A 3 8.09 -22.61 -20.60
C LYS A 3 7.27 -23.58 -19.74
N ILE A 4 7.75 -24.81 -19.59
CA ILE A 4 7.16 -25.84 -18.72
C ILE A 4 7.27 -25.34 -17.28
N CYS A 5 6.22 -24.67 -16.81
CA CYS A 5 6.00 -24.34 -15.42
C CYS A 5 4.69 -25.02 -15.02
N ARG A 6 4.61 -25.49 -13.76
CA ARG A 6 3.34 -26.03 -13.26
C ARG A 6 2.24 -24.98 -13.46
N PRO A 7 1.04 -25.39 -13.93
CA PRO A 7 -0.08 -24.47 -14.11
C PRO A 7 -0.30 -23.67 -12.82
N THR A 8 -0.53 -22.37 -12.95
CA THR A 8 -0.86 -21.53 -11.78
C THR A 8 -2.22 -21.97 -11.24
N VAL A 9 -2.34 -22.09 -9.92
CA VAL A 9 -3.62 -22.42 -9.26
C VAL A 9 -4.66 -21.33 -9.52
N LEU A 10 -4.22 -20.09 -9.72
CA LEU A 10 -5.05 -18.97 -10.14
C LEU A 10 -5.00 -18.81 -11.65
N THR A 11 -6.12 -18.37 -12.24
CA THR A 11 -6.16 -17.93 -13.63
C THR A 11 -5.42 -16.61 -13.79
N MET A 12 -5.07 -16.27 -15.03
CA MET A 12 -4.42 -14.99 -15.31
C MET A 12 -5.30 -13.81 -14.87
N GLN A 13 -6.60 -13.88 -15.11
CA GLN A 13 -7.57 -12.86 -14.73
C GLN A 13 -7.69 -12.71 -13.21
N GLU A 14 -7.64 -13.81 -12.45
CA GLU A 14 -7.62 -13.77 -10.99
C GLU A 14 -6.34 -13.13 -10.45
N GLU A 15 -5.18 -13.44 -11.05
CA GLU A 15 -3.93 -12.78 -10.70
C GLU A 15 -3.95 -11.29 -11.05
N GLU A 16 -4.55 -10.88 -12.18
CA GLU A 16 -4.73 -9.48 -12.56
C GLU A 16 -5.54 -8.70 -11.52
N ILE A 17 -6.64 -9.28 -11.03
CA ILE A 17 -7.47 -8.67 -9.98
C ILE A 17 -6.67 -8.52 -8.68
N LEU A 18 -5.88 -9.53 -8.30
CA LEU A 18 -5.00 -9.46 -7.14
C LEU A 18 -3.97 -8.35 -7.31
N VAL A 19 -3.28 -8.29 -8.44
CA VAL A 19 -2.26 -7.27 -8.73
C VAL A 19 -2.86 -5.87 -8.72
N HIS A 20 -4.00 -5.67 -9.39
CA HIS A 20 -4.71 -4.40 -9.36
C HIS A 20 -5.06 -3.98 -7.92
N THR A 21 -5.51 -4.92 -7.10
CA THR A 21 -5.82 -4.68 -5.68
C THR A 21 -4.57 -4.30 -4.88
N LEU A 22 -3.46 -5.03 -5.06
CA LEU A 22 -2.18 -4.73 -4.40
C LEU A 22 -1.67 -3.33 -4.76
N VAL A 23 -1.73 -2.95 -6.04
CA VAL A 23 -1.33 -1.62 -6.50
C VAL A 23 -2.22 -0.54 -5.89
N LYS A 24 -3.54 -0.76 -5.85
CA LYS A 24 -4.51 0.18 -5.29
C LYS A 24 -4.31 0.37 -3.78
N LEU A 25 -4.12 -0.70 -3.03
CA LEU A 25 -3.80 -0.65 -1.60
C LEU A 25 -2.49 0.11 -1.34
N GLY A 26 -1.45 -0.16 -2.14
CA GLY A 26 -0.18 0.56 -2.05
C GLY A 26 -0.33 2.06 -2.29
N LYS A 27 -1.15 2.48 -3.26
CA LYS A 27 -1.47 3.89 -3.52
C LYS A 27 -2.22 4.56 -2.37
N TRP A 28 -3.05 3.82 -1.67
CA TRP A 28 -3.77 4.30 -0.48
C TRP A 28 -2.90 4.32 0.78
N GLY A 29 -1.61 3.97 0.66
CA GLY A 29 -0.72 3.93 1.80
C GLY A 29 -1.00 2.75 2.73
N TYR A 30 -1.57 1.65 2.21
CA TYR A 30 -1.69 0.37 2.91
C TYR A 30 -0.67 -0.62 2.38
N GLY A 31 0.20 -1.10 3.28
CA GLY A 31 1.16 -2.15 2.94
C GLY A 31 0.50 -3.51 2.90
N PHE A 32 0.67 -4.23 1.79
CA PHE A 32 0.29 -5.63 1.67
C PHE A 32 1.52 -6.52 1.50
N ASP A 33 1.78 -7.43 2.43
CA ASP A 33 2.96 -8.29 2.47
C ASP A 33 2.71 -9.70 1.90
N ARG A 34 3.76 -10.53 1.85
CA ARG A 34 3.67 -11.91 1.34
C ARG A 34 2.72 -12.78 2.16
N LEU A 35 2.70 -12.62 3.48
CA LEU A 35 1.86 -13.44 4.34
C LEU A 35 0.38 -13.10 4.10
N GLN A 36 0.07 -11.82 3.95
CA GLN A 36 -1.27 -11.37 3.58
C GLN A 36 -1.69 -11.88 2.20
N LEU A 37 -0.77 -11.91 1.22
CA LEU A 37 -1.03 -12.52 -0.09
C LEU A 37 -1.32 -14.03 0.02
N GLN A 38 -0.50 -14.76 0.76
CA GLN A 38 -0.71 -16.20 0.98
C GLN A 38 -2.05 -16.49 1.64
N ARG A 39 -2.43 -15.71 2.65
CA ARG A 39 -3.73 -15.82 3.34
C ARG A 39 -4.90 -15.48 2.42
N CYS A 40 -4.79 -14.41 1.64
CA CYS A 40 -5.82 -14.02 0.68
C CYS A 40 -6.08 -15.13 -0.35
N VAL A 41 -5.01 -15.72 -0.89
CA VAL A 41 -5.12 -16.84 -1.84
C VAL A 41 -5.62 -18.10 -1.15
N GLN A 42 -5.19 -18.38 0.08
CA GLN A 42 -5.70 -19.50 0.88
C GLN A 42 -7.21 -19.41 1.08
N ASP A 43 -7.70 -18.25 1.49
CA ASP A 43 -9.13 -18.01 1.69
C ASP A 43 -9.89 -18.15 0.38
N TYR A 44 -9.34 -17.64 -0.72
CA TYR A 44 -9.94 -17.75 -2.05
C TYR A 44 -10.09 -19.21 -2.49
N VAL A 45 -9.00 -20.00 -2.47
CA VAL A 45 -9.06 -21.40 -2.91
C VAL A 45 -9.96 -22.26 -2.03
N ARG A 46 -10.03 -21.97 -0.72
CA ARG A 46 -10.94 -22.65 0.20
C ARG A 46 -12.40 -22.32 -0.06
N ARG A 47 -12.74 -21.04 -0.28
CA ARG A 47 -14.11 -20.61 -0.57
C ARG A 47 -14.62 -21.14 -1.91
N MET A 48 -13.73 -21.30 -2.88
CA MET A 48 -14.06 -21.84 -4.20
C MET A 48 -13.97 -23.37 -4.27
N ASP A 49 -13.63 -24.05 -3.17
CA ASP A 49 -13.33 -25.48 -3.11
C ASP A 49 -12.39 -25.95 -4.25
N ARG A 50 -11.40 -25.11 -4.58
CA ARG A 50 -10.54 -25.31 -5.74
C ARG A 50 -9.46 -26.35 -5.41
N PRO A 51 -9.33 -27.44 -6.20
CA PRO A 51 -8.22 -28.37 -6.07
C PRO A 51 -6.89 -27.64 -6.23
N ASN A 52 -5.98 -27.84 -5.28
CA ASN A 52 -4.70 -27.13 -5.26
C ASN A 52 -3.62 -28.01 -4.63
N PRO A 53 -2.34 -27.82 -5.01
CA PRO A 53 -1.21 -28.56 -4.46
C PRO A 53 -0.68 -27.94 -3.14
N PHE A 54 -1.43 -27.03 -2.52
CA PHE A 54 -0.95 -26.26 -1.38
C PHE A 54 -1.17 -27.01 -0.07
N HIS A 55 -0.23 -26.84 0.86
CA HIS A 55 -0.40 -27.38 2.21
C HIS A 55 -1.49 -26.60 2.95
N ASN A 56 -2.58 -27.27 3.33
CA ASN A 56 -3.77 -26.66 3.94
C ASN A 56 -4.37 -25.50 3.11
N GLY A 57 -4.25 -25.55 1.79
CA GLY A 57 -4.69 -24.48 0.89
C GLY A 57 -3.80 -23.23 0.88
N MET A 58 -2.72 -23.17 1.67
CA MET A 58 -1.84 -21.99 1.72
C MET A 58 -0.68 -22.07 0.71
N PRO A 59 -0.55 -21.11 -0.21
CA PRO A 59 0.57 -21.10 -1.15
C PRO A 59 1.91 -21.00 -0.42
N GLY A 60 2.91 -21.74 -0.90
CA GLY A 60 4.26 -21.69 -0.35
C GLY A 60 5.10 -20.49 -0.84
N PRO A 61 6.31 -20.31 -0.29
CA PRO A 61 7.24 -19.26 -0.69
C PRO A 61 7.58 -19.26 -2.19
N ASP A 62 7.71 -20.44 -2.81
CA ASP A 62 8.00 -20.58 -4.23
C ASP A 62 6.87 -20.04 -5.11
N TRP A 63 5.61 -20.23 -4.69
CA TRP A 63 4.47 -19.67 -5.40
C TRP A 63 4.52 -18.15 -5.37
N CYS A 64 4.81 -17.54 -4.22
CA CYS A 64 4.96 -16.09 -4.09
C CYS A 64 6.11 -15.54 -4.96
N LEU A 65 7.26 -16.23 -4.98
CA LEU A 65 8.39 -15.83 -5.82
C LEU A 65 8.03 -15.88 -7.32
N MET A 66 7.29 -16.90 -7.72
CA MET A 66 6.87 -17.06 -9.11
C MET A 66 5.80 -16.03 -9.50
N PHE A 67 4.86 -15.71 -8.59
CA PHE A 67 3.88 -14.63 -8.76
C PHE A 67 4.58 -13.27 -8.92
N GLU A 68 5.53 -12.95 -8.02
CA GLU A 68 6.36 -11.75 -8.11
C GLU A 68 7.11 -11.64 -9.44
N ARG A 69 7.66 -12.77 -9.92
CA ARG A 69 8.40 -12.80 -11.18
C ARG A 69 7.49 -12.61 -12.40
N ARG A 70 6.25 -13.11 -12.36
CA ARG A 70 5.26 -12.92 -13.44
C ARG A 70 4.84 -11.46 -13.55
N TRP A 71 4.63 -10.80 -12.41
CA TRP A 71 4.09 -9.45 -12.34
C TRP A 71 5.14 -8.38 -12.02
N SER A 72 6.41 -8.65 -12.32
CA SER A 72 7.53 -7.77 -11.95
C SER A 72 7.50 -6.39 -12.63
N THR A 73 6.75 -6.25 -13.73
CA THR A 73 6.51 -4.98 -14.41
C THR A 73 5.45 -4.13 -13.70
N GLU A 74 4.57 -4.76 -12.92
CA GLU A 74 3.44 -4.11 -12.25
C GLU A 74 3.67 -3.90 -10.75
N ILE A 75 4.33 -4.85 -10.10
CA ILE A 75 4.58 -4.85 -8.65
C ILE A 75 6.03 -5.17 -8.32
N SER A 76 6.52 -4.55 -7.26
CA SER A 76 7.79 -4.87 -6.62
C SER A 76 7.63 -4.89 -5.11
N ARG A 77 8.53 -5.57 -4.40
CA ARG A 77 8.55 -5.56 -2.93
C ARG A 77 9.51 -4.51 -2.41
N ARG A 78 8.99 -3.52 -1.68
CA ARG A 78 9.79 -2.41 -1.12
C ARG A 78 9.53 -2.28 0.37
N VAL A 79 10.53 -1.80 1.09
CA VAL A 79 10.36 -1.32 2.47
C VAL A 79 9.69 0.03 2.39
N ALA A 80 8.70 0.27 3.26
CA ALA A 80 8.05 1.57 3.31
C ALA A 80 9.03 2.65 3.74
N GLN A 81 8.87 3.83 3.15
CA GLN A 81 9.62 5.00 3.57
C GLN A 81 8.83 5.76 4.65
N ASN A 82 9.55 6.25 5.66
CA ASN A 82 8.95 7.05 6.72
C ASN A 82 8.37 8.35 6.16
N LEU A 83 7.16 8.68 6.60
CA LEU A 83 6.41 9.85 6.16
C LEU A 83 7.16 11.19 6.34
N PRO A 84 7.90 11.45 7.44
CA PRO A 84 8.68 12.69 7.60
C PRO A 84 9.72 12.90 6.49
N LYS A 85 10.36 11.83 6.01
CA LYS A 85 11.39 11.93 4.95
C LYS A 85 10.78 12.37 3.61
N ASN A 86 9.58 11.87 3.30
CA ASN A 86 8.87 12.25 2.08
C ASN A 86 8.28 13.66 2.16
N ARG A 87 7.78 14.07 3.33
CA ARG A 87 7.36 15.46 3.55
C ARG A 87 8.51 16.44 3.39
N ALA A 88 9.68 16.12 3.94
CA ALA A 88 10.88 16.94 3.75
C ALA A 88 11.26 17.05 2.26
N ALA A 89 11.15 15.96 1.48
CA ALA A 89 11.42 15.99 0.05
C ALA A 89 10.33 16.73 -0.77
N ALA A 90 9.09 16.78 -0.28
CA ALA A 90 7.96 17.42 -0.96
C ALA A 90 7.79 18.92 -0.60
N GLY A 91 8.54 19.42 0.40
CA GLY A 91 8.49 20.81 0.84
C GLY A 91 9.26 21.75 -0.08
N SER A 92 8.76 21.98 -1.30
CA SER A 92 9.27 23.08 -2.13
C SER A 92 8.76 24.43 -1.61
N GLN A 93 9.47 25.51 -1.96
CA GLN A 93 9.02 26.86 -1.62
C GLN A 93 7.59 27.12 -2.12
N GLU A 94 7.29 26.70 -3.35
CA GLU A 94 5.96 26.83 -3.96
C GLU A 94 4.86 26.13 -3.13
N VAL A 95 5.12 24.91 -2.67
CA VAL A 95 4.16 24.14 -1.85
C VAL A 95 3.94 24.81 -0.49
N LEU A 96 5.00 25.36 0.12
CA LEU A 96 4.89 26.08 1.38
C LEU A 96 4.11 27.38 1.22
N GLU A 97 4.42 28.16 0.19
CA GLU A 97 3.72 29.41 -0.12
C GLU A 97 2.22 29.16 -0.36
N ASP A 98 1.86 28.16 -1.18
CA ASP A 98 0.47 27.76 -1.40
C ASP A 98 -0.24 27.35 -0.11
N CYS A 99 0.42 26.58 0.76
CA CYS A 99 -0.12 26.20 2.06
C CYS A 99 -0.43 27.42 2.96
N TYR A 100 0.52 28.35 3.09
CA TYR A 100 0.33 29.55 3.90
C TYR A 100 -0.71 30.51 3.32
N ASN A 101 -0.77 30.63 1.99
CA ASN A 101 -1.80 31.43 1.31
C ASN A 101 -3.20 30.87 1.59
N LYS A 102 -3.40 29.56 1.43
CA LYS A 102 -4.67 28.89 1.76
C LYS A 102 -5.06 29.06 3.23
N LEU A 103 -4.09 28.92 4.14
CA LEU A 103 -4.33 29.13 5.57
C LEU A 103 -4.78 30.57 5.84
N LYS A 104 -4.11 31.56 5.26
CA LYS A 104 -4.44 32.98 5.39
C LYS A 104 -5.87 33.26 4.88
N ASP A 105 -6.24 32.69 3.73
CA ASP A 105 -7.58 32.85 3.15
C ASP A 105 -8.66 32.24 4.03
N ILE A 106 -8.42 31.07 4.62
CA ILE A 106 -9.37 30.43 5.55
C ILE A 106 -9.53 31.27 6.82
N ILE A 107 -8.42 31.73 7.41
CA ILE A 107 -8.45 32.57 8.61
C ILE A 107 -9.24 33.86 8.35
N ALA A 108 -9.01 34.50 7.20
CA ALA A 108 -9.73 35.72 6.80
C ALA A 108 -11.22 35.44 6.54
N ARG A 109 -11.53 34.38 5.79
CA ARG A 109 -12.90 34.00 5.42
C ARG A 109 -13.81 33.74 6.62
N PHE A 110 -13.26 33.15 7.68
CA PHE A 110 -14.01 32.82 8.89
C PHE A 110 -13.77 33.79 10.06
N ASP A 111 -13.08 34.91 9.82
CA ASP A 111 -12.72 35.90 10.84
C ASP A 111 -12.09 35.27 12.09
N LEU A 112 -11.12 34.38 11.87
CA LEU A 112 -10.42 33.63 12.92
C LEU A 112 -9.16 34.34 13.42
N GLN A 113 -8.87 35.56 12.91
CA GLN A 113 -7.75 36.38 13.35
C GLN A 113 -7.83 36.57 14.87
N ASN A 114 -6.77 36.20 15.58
CA ASN A 114 -6.68 36.26 17.05
C ASN A 114 -7.75 35.45 17.80
N LYS A 115 -8.38 34.43 17.18
CA LYS A 115 -9.38 33.55 17.82
C LYS A 115 -8.94 32.08 17.80
N PRO A 116 -7.77 31.72 18.36
CA PRO A 116 -7.26 30.35 18.32
C PRO A 116 -8.19 29.34 19.02
N GLN A 117 -8.98 29.77 20.00
CA GLN A 117 -9.97 28.94 20.70
C GLN A 117 -11.08 28.38 19.80
N ASN A 118 -11.26 28.95 18.60
CA ASN A 118 -12.22 28.50 17.60
C ASN A 118 -11.58 27.56 16.56
N ILE A 119 -10.30 27.23 16.69
CA ILE A 119 -9.57 26.33 15.81
C ILE A 119 -9.38 25.00 16.54
N PHE A 120 -10.11 23.98 16.08
CA PHE A 120 -10.02 22.64 16.63
C PHE A 120 -9.10 21.78 15.77
N ASN A 121 -8.21 21.04 16.41
CA ASN A 121 -7.44 20.02 15.71
C ASN A 121 -8.35 18.81 15.45
N CYS A 122 -8.38 18.33 14.21
CA CYS A 122 -9.05 17.09 13.81
C CYS A 122 -8.02 16.08 13.29
N ASP A 123 -6.91 15.93 14.02
CA ASP A 123 -5.88 14.97 13.65
C ASP A 123 -6.20 13.57 14.19
N GLU A 124 -5.95 12.55 13.39
CA GLU A 124 -6.14 11.15 13.77
C GLU A 124 -4.91 10.65 14.53
N ILE A 125 -5.13 9.86 15.59
CA ILE A 125 -4.03 9.15 16.25
C ILE A 125 -3.66 7.96 15.36
N GLY A 126 -2.46 7.98 14.78
CA GLY A 126 -2.01 6.93 13.88
C GLY A 126 -1.85 5.58 14.57
N PHE A 127 -2.38 4.51 13.98
CA PHE A 127 -2.10 3.14 14.39
C PHE A 127 -0.70 2.73 13.92
N GLN A 128 0.25 2.58 14.84
CA GLN A 128 1.61 2.12 14.53
C GLN A 128 1.62 0.61 14.23
N GLN A 129 1.39 0.23 12.97
CA GLN A 129 1.35 -1.18 12.56
C GLN A 129 2.62 -1.69 11.85
N MET A 130 3.69 -0.90 11.76
CA MET A 130 4.85 -1.26 10.92
C MET A 130 6.14 -1.51 11.67
N PRO A 131 6.67 -2.75 11.66
CA PRO A 131 8.08 -2.99 11.93
C PRO A 131 8.94 -2.51 10.73
N ALA A 132 10.05 -1.82 11.02
CA ALA A 132 10.92 -1.11 10.06
C ALA A 132 11.56 -1.97 8.94
N TYR A 133 11.30 -3.28 8.91
CA TYR A 133 11.99 -4.25 8.04
C TYR A 133 11.06 -5.00 7.09
N ARG A 134 9.73 -4.82 7.20
CA ARG A 134 8.78 -5.52 6.32
C ARG A 134 8.74 -4.91 4.93
N LYS A 135 8.61 -5.79 3.93
CA LYS A 135 8.47 -5.42 2.52
C LYS A 135 7.03 -5.66 2.06
N TYR A 136 6.50 -4.69 1.31
CA TYR A 136 5.13 -4.69 0.81
C TYR A 136 5.10 -4.60 -0.71
N PHE A 137 4.03 -5.11 -1.32
CA PHE A 137 3.80 -5.06 -2.77
C PHE A 137 3.33 -3.68 -3.22
N VAL A 138 4.08 -3.09 -4.16
CA VAL A 138 3.89 -1.70 -4.57
C VAL A 138 4.27 -1.49 -6.03
N LYS A 139 3.61 -0.54 -6.70
CA LYS A 139 4.02 -0.05 -8.03
C LYS A 139 4.89 1.20 -7.84
N GLY A 140 6.20 1.06 -8.01
CA GLY A 140 7.15 2.17 -7.81
C GLY A 140 7.55 2.41 -6.35
N VAL A 141 7.64 3.68 -5.94
CA VAL A 141 7.94 4.09 -4.57
C VAL A 141 6.64 4.10 -3.76
N VAL A 142 6.68 3.60 -2.52
CA VAL A 142 5.53 3.65 -1.63
C VAL A 142 5.85 4.35 -0.33
N VAL A 143 4.99 5.32 -0.06
CA VAL A 143 4.84 6.00 1.21
C VAL A 143 3.67 5.32 1.89
N ILE A 144 3.93 4.57 2.95
CA ILE A 144 2.87 4.04 3.79
C ILE A 144 2.62 5.10 4.84
N LEU A 145 1.35 5.40 5.11
CA LEU A 145 0.98 6.34 6.16
C LEU A 145 1.42 5.75 7.50
N THR A 146 2.64 6.08 7.91
CA THR A 146 3.10 5.87 9.27
C THR A 146 2.71 7.13 10.06
N SER A 147 2.11 6.93 11.23
CA SER A 147 1.84 7.99 12.21
C SER A 147 2.97 9.03 12.24
N TRP A 148 2.57 10.29 12.40
CA TRP A 148 3.47 11.36 12.83
C TRP A 148 4.18 11.00 14.14
#